data_AF-A0A1X0SYY2-F1
#
_entry.id   AF-A0A1X0SYY2-F1
#
_cell.length_a   1.000
_cell.length_b   1.000
_cell.length_c   1.000
_cell.angle_alpha   90.00
_cell.angle_beta   90.00
_cell.angle_gamma   90.00
#
_symmetry.space_group_name_H-M   'P 1'
#
loop_
_entity.id
_entity.type
_entity.pdbx_description
1 polymer ?
#
loop_
_entity_poly.entity_id
_entity_poly.type
_entity_poly.pdbx_seq_one_letter_code
_entity_poly.pdbx_strand_id
1 'polypeptide(L)'
;MRYLVFLISFLAVALPIAPAAHAQTRCIVYDPTEDAVNVRASPNGKIINRLRNGRVVQVNYYRNDTLGRPWAWVEGDYNGFWRSWGFIFLPLLVC
;
A
#
# COMPACT_ATOMS: atom_id res chain seq x y z
N MET A 1 -44.00 52.69 7.76
CA MET A 1 -43.86 51.66 8.80
C MET A 1 -42.71 50.73 8.42
N ARG A 2 -41.61 50.85 9.17
CA ARG A 2 -40.48 49.91 9.40
C ARG A 2 -40.27 48.77 8.38
N TYR A 3 -39.24 48.90 7.54
CA TYR A 3 -38.59 47.78 6.87
C TYR A 3 -37.91 46.89 7.93
N LEU A 4 -38.43 45.69 8.11
CA LEU A 4 -37.90 44.67 9.01
C LEU A 4 -36.63 44.08 8.37
N VAL A 5 -35.45 44.49 8.85
CA VAL A 5 -34.16 43.92 8.48
C VAL A 5 -34.08 42.53 9.12
N PHE A 6 -34.28 41.47 8.33
CA PHE A 6 -34.01 40.10 8.77
C PHE A 6 -32.50 39.88 8.83
N LEU A 7 -31.96 39.87 10.04
CA LEU A 7 -30.59 39.40 10.34
C LEU A 7 -30.51 37.91 10.01
N ILE A 8 -29.88 37.57 8.89
CA ILE A 8 -29.55 36.18 8.55
C ILE A 8 -28.33 35.79 9.38
N SER A 9 -28.57 35.05 10.47
CA SER A 9 -27.53 34.44 11.30
C SER A 9 -26.79 33.36 10.49
N PHE A 10 -25.55 33.63 10.09
CA PHE A 10 -24.66 32.62 9.53
C PHE A 10 -24.20 31.67 10.65
N LEU A 11 -24.91 30.55 10.83
CA LEU A 11 -24.45 29.46 11.69
C LEU A 11 -23.39 28.67 10.91
N ALA A 12 -22.11 28.95 11.17
CA ALA A 12 -21.00 28.21 10.58
C ALA A 12 -21.00 26.76 11.09
N VAL A 13 -21.49 25.84 10.26
CA VAL A 13 -21.39 24.40 10.52
C VAL A 13 -19.95 23.97 10.32
N ALA A 14 -19.23 23.72 11.41
CA ALA A 14 -17.91 23.10 11.36
C ALA A 14 -18.07 21.63 10.96
N LEU A 15 -17.76 21.31 9.69
CA LEU A 15 -17.67 19.93 9.23
C LEU A 15 -16.42 19.27 9.85
N PRO A 16 -16.54 18.14 10.56
CA PRO A 16 -15.39 17.43 11.05
C PRO A 16 -14.61 16.85 9.85
N ILE A 17 -13.41 17.35 9.61
CA ILE A 17 -12.47 16.77 8.66
C ILE A 17 -11.88 15.52 9.33
N ALA A 18 -12.50 14.37 9.11
CA ALA A 18 -11.92 13.11 9.55
C ALA A 18 -10.66 12.80 8.71
N PRO A 19 -9.54 12.38 9.32
CA PRO A 19 -8.38 11.94 8.56
C PRO A 19 -8.73 10.69 7.75
N ALA A 20 -8.37 10.67 6.47
CA ALA A 20 -8.51 9.49 5.63
C ALA A 20 -7.59 8.38 6.18
N ALA A 21 -8.17 7.28 6.66
CA ALA A 21 -7.41 6.09 7.01
C ALA A 21 -6.91 5.45 5.71
N HIS A 22 -5.61 5.53 5.43
CA HIS A 22 -4.99 4.77 4.35
C HIS A 22 -5.03 3.28 4.72
N ALA A 23 -5.98 2.54 4.14
CA ALA A 23 -6.05 1.09 4.28
C ALA A 23 -4.78 0.49 3.68
N GLN A 24 -3.95 -0.10 4.54
CA GLN A 24 -2.72 -0.75 4.10
C GLN A 24 -3.07 -2.02 3.31
N THR A 25 -2.68 -2.08 2.04
CA THR A 25 -3.02 -3.21 1.16
C THR A 25 -2.25 -4.46 1.60
N ARG A 26 -2.97 -5.50 2.01
CA ARG A 26 -2.40 -6.82 2.32
C ARG A 26 -2.58 -7.73 1.12
N CYS A 27 -1.53 -8.43 0.74
CA CYS A 27 -1.51 -9.35 -0.39
C CYS A 27 -0.85 -10.67 0.00
N ILE A 28 -1.07 -11.70 -0.81
CA ILE A 28 -0.41 -12.99 -0.69
C ILE A 28 0.62 -13.11 -1.81
N VAL A 29 1.81 -13.57 -1.47
CA VAL A 29 2.85 -13.92 -2.45
C VAL A 29 2.51 -15.24 -3.10
N TYR A 30 2.50 -15.27 -4.43
CA TYR A 30 2.21 -16.49 -5.19
C TYR A 30 2.88 -16.49 -6.56
N ASP A 31 3.65 -17.53 -6.84
CA ASP A 31 4.14 -17.87 -8.18
C ASP A 31 3.53 -19.22 -8.61
N PRO A 32 2.84 -19.33 -9.76
CA PRO A 32 2.30 -20.60 -10.24
C PRO A 32 3.38 -21.55 -10.79
N THR A 33 4.60 -21.07 -11.01
CA THR A 33 5.71 -21.82 -11.63
C THR A 33 6.80 -22.23 -10.63
N GLU A 34 6.93 -21.55 -9.50
CA GLU A 34 7.90 -21.81 -8.44
C GLU A 34 7.23 -21.87 -7.05
N ASP A 35 7.91 -22.43 -6.04
CA ASP A 35 7.41 -22.51 -4.65
C ASP A 35 7.64 -21.23 -3.83
N ALA A 36 8.37 -20.27 -4.41
CA ALA A 36 8.76 -19.02 -3.77
C ALA A 36 9.01 -17.91 -4.79
N VAL A 37 8.75 -16.67 -4.39
CA VAL A 37 8.98 -15.46 -5.19
C VAL A 37 10.27 -14.77 -4.76
N ASN A 38 11.04 -14.33 -5.76
CA ASN A 38 12.25 -13.54 -5.55
C ASN A 38 11.93 -12.12 -5.04
N VAL A 39 12.63 -11.69 -4.00
CA VAL A 39 12.61 -10.32 -3.50
C VAL A 39 13.91 -9.62 -3.85
N ARG A 40 13.80 -8.39 -4.35
CA ARG A 40 14.91 -7.64 -4.93
C ARG A 40 15.15 -6.32 -4.21
N ALA A 41 16.40 -5.85 -4.20
CA ALA A 41 16.77 -4.58 -3.59
C ALA A 41 16.20 -3.36 -4.33
N SER A 42 15.94 -3.51 -5.62
CA SER A 42 15.31 -2.51 -6.50
C SER A 42 14.45 -3.23 -7.55
N PRO A 43 13.53 -2.53 -8.25
CA PRO A 43 12.81 -3.08 -9.39
C PRO A 43 13.76 -3.75 -10.39
N ASN A 44 13.55 -5.04 -10.67
CA ASN A 44 14.40 -5.87 -11.53
C ASN A 44 15.91 -5.91 -11.13
N GLY A 45 16.24 -5.53 -9.89
CA GLY A 45 17.62 -5.48 -9.39
C GLY A 45 18.12 -6.81 -8.82
N LYS A 46 19.16 -6.75 -8.00
CA LYS A 46 19.74 -7.93 -7.33
C LYS A 46 18.70 -8.60 -6.41
N ILE A 47 18.62 -9.93 -6.47
CA ILE A 47 17.85 -10.76 -5.52
C ILE A 47 18.54 -10.71 -4.16
N ILE A 48 17.78 -10.38 -3.12
CA ILE A 48 18.26 -10.29 -1.72
C ILE A 48 17.55 -11.24 -0.77
N ASN A 49 16.40 -11.80 -1.18
CA ASN A 49 15.63 -12.75 -0.39
C ASN A 49 14.66 -13.55 -1.29
N ARG A 50 14.00 -14.57 -0.73
CA ARG A 50 12.91 -15.33 -1.37
C ARG A 50 11.78 -15.56 -0.36
N LEU A 51 10.53 -15.34 -0.77
CA LEU A 51 9.36 -15.59 0.09
C LEU A 51 8.61 -16.78 -0.46
N ARG A 52 8.32 -17.76 0.39
CA ARG A 52 7.50 -18.91 0.01
C ARG A 52 6.09 -18.45 -0.38
N ASN A 53 5.47 -19.19 -1.29
CA ASN A 53 4.07 -19.00 -1.64
C ASN A 53 3.16 -19.07 -0.40
N GLY A 54 2.07 -18.31 -0.41
CA GLY A 54 1.15 -18.19 0.73
C GLY A 54 1.58 -17.17 1.77
N ARG A 55 2.77 -16.57 1.63
CA ARG A 55 3.25 -15.53 2.54
C ARG A 55 2.38 -14.27 2.43
N VAL A 56 1.77 -13.86 3.54
CA VAL A 56 1.08 -12.57 3.64
C VAL A 56 2.10 -11.44 3.78
N VAL A 57 1.91 -10.40 2.98
CA VAL A 57 2.72 -9.18 2.97
C VAL A 57 1.83 -7.94 2.94
N GLN A 58 2.39 -6.83 3.36
CA GLN A 58 1.81 -5.50 3.24
C GLN A 58 2.56 -4.71 2.18
N VAL A 59 1.83 -4.13 1.23
CA VAL A 59 2.40 -3.26 0.22
C VAL A 59 2.50 -1.85 0.78
N ASN A 60 3.71 -1.29 0.76
CA ASN A 60 3.97 0.07 1.23
C ASN A 60 3.90 1.07 0.07
N TYR A 61 4.66 0.82 -1.00
CA TYR A 61 4.67 1.69 -2.18
C TYR A 61 5.05 0.92 -3.45
N TYR A 62 4.81 1.53 -4.60
CA TYR A 62 5.10 0.98 -5.91
C TYR A 62 6.24 1.73 -6.61
N ARG A 63 6.98 1.03 -7.47
CA ARG A 63 7.91 1.62 -8.43
C ARG A 63 7.88 0.83 -9.72
N ASN A 64 8.12 1.51 -10.83
CA ASN A 64 8.35 0.85 -12.10
C ASN A 64 9.84 0.63 -12.32
N ASP A 65 10.20 -0.45 -13.01
CA ASP A 65 11.55 -0.61 -13.55
C ASP A 65 11.75 0.22 -14.83
N THR A 66 12.94 0.12 -15.44
CA THR A 66 13.30 0.86 -16.66
C THR A 66 12.44 0.48 -17.88
N LEU A 67 11.72 -0.65 -17.83
CA LEU A 67 10.80 -1.11 -18.87
C LEU A 67 9.34 -0.76 -18.53
N GLY A 68 9.10 0.01 -17.46
CA GLY A 68 7.75 0.38 -17.03
C GLY A 68 7.00 -0.74 -16.31
N ARG A 69 7.64 -1.87 -15.99
CA ARG A 69 6.98 -2.98 -15.31
C ARG A 69 6.79 -2.65 -13.83
N PRO A 70 5.62 -2.93 -13.23
CA PRO A 70 5.33 -2.53 -11.86
C PRO A 70 5.92 -3.48 -10.81
N TRP A 71 6.47 -2.90 -9.75
CA TRP A 71 7.03 -3.59 -8.58
C TRP A 71 6.48 -2.97 -7.30
N ALA A 72 6.25 -3.80 -6.29
CA ALA A 72 5.78 -3.39 -4.97
C ALA A 72 6.87 -3.59 -3.94
N TRP A 73 7.14 -2.57 -3.12
CA TRP A 73 7.92 -2.72 -1.90
C TRP A 73 7.04 -3.34 -0.82
N VAL A 74 7.46 -4.48 -0.29
CA VAL A 74 6.66 -5.27 0.65
C VAL A 74 7.32 -5.41 2.01
N GLU A 75 6.46 -5.39 3.01
CA GLU A 75 6.80 -5.53 4.42
C GLU A 75 5.89 -6.56 5.09
N GLY A 76 6.22 -6.99 6.31
CA GLY A 76 5.29 -7.80 7.09
C GLY A 76 5.91 -8.41 8.33
N ASP A 77 5.04 -9.01 9.15
CA ASP A 77 5.43 -9.67 10.39
C ASP A 77 6.28 -10.92 10.14
N TYR A 78 7.35 -11.08 10.91
CA TYR A 78 8.12 -12.31 10.97
C TYR A 78 8.46 -12.60 12.43
N ASN A 79 7.76 -13.58 12.99
CA ASN A 79 7.89 -14.01 14.39
C ASN A 79 7.68 -12.85 15.38
N GLY A 80 6.67 -12.00 15.15
CA GLY A 80 6.36 -10.86 16.01
C GLY A 80 7.20 -9.60 15.73
N PHE A 81 8.09 -9.64 14.74
CA PHE A 81 8.90 -8.50 14.34
C PHE A 81 8.54 -8.03 12.95
N TRP A 82 8.32 -6.72 12.80
CA TRP A 82 8.11 -6.13 11.48
C TRP A 82 9.40 -6.15 10.66
N ARG A 83 9.32 -6.64 9.42
CA ARG A 83 10.45 -6.72 8.49
C ARG A 83 10.09 -6.03 7.19
N SER A 84 10.99 -5.21 6.68
CA SER A 84 10.98 -4.77 5.27
C SER A 84 11.76 -5.77 4.45
N TRP A 85 11.14 -6.33 3.40
CA TRP A 85 11.73 -7.44 2.65
C TRP A 85 12.39 -6.94 1.37
N GLY A 86 11.73 -6.02 0.65
CA GLY A 86 12.21 -5.47 -0.61
C GLY A 86 11.13 -5.44 -1.69
N PHE A 87 11.54 -5.37 -2.96
CA PHE A 87 10.64 -5.34 -4.10
C PHE A 87 10.24 -6.74 -4.59
N ILE A 88 8.94 -6.93 -4.78
CA ILE A 88 8.34 -8.07 -5.49
C ILE A 88 7.73 -7.56 -6.80
N PHE A 89 7.82 -8.37 -7.86
CA PHE A 89 7.16 -8.07 -9.12
C PHE A 89 5.64 -8.14 -8.93
N LEU A 90 4.93 -7.05 -9.25
CA LEU A 90 3.53 -6.88 -8.83
C LEU A 90 2.59 -8.03 -9.26
N PRO A 91 2.70 -8.62 -10.47
CA PRO A 91 1.87 -9.76 -10.87
C PRO A 91 2.02 -11.04 -10.03
N LEU A 92 3.05 -11.12 -9.17
CA LEU A 92 3.25 -12.24 -8.24
C LEU A 92 2.64 -11.96 -6.85
N LEU A 93 1.86 -10.88 -6.73
CA LEU A 93 1.07 -10.54 -5.56
C LEU A 93 -0.41 -10.70 -5.86
N VAL A 94 -1.10 -11.44 -4.99
CA VAL A 94 -2.55 -11.59 -5.01
C VAL A 94 -3.12 -10.70 -3.91
N CYS A 95 -3.62 -9.54 -4.33
CA CYS A 95 -4.43 -8.60 -3.56
C CYS A 95 -5.86 -8.66 -4.15
#